data_AF-A0A7D9F1F1-F1
#
_entry.id   AF-A0A7D9F1F1-F1
#
_cell.length_a   1.000
_cell.length_b   1.000
_cell.length_c   1.000
_cell.angle_alpha   90.00
_cell.angle_beta   90.00
_cell.angle_gamma   90.00
#
_symmetry.space_group_name_H-M   'P 1'
#
loop_
_entity.id
_entity.type
_entity.pdbx_description
1 polymer ?
#
loop_
_entity_poly.entity_id
_entity_poly.type
_entity_poly.pdbx_seq_one_letter_code
_entity_poly.pdbx_strand_id
1 'polypeptide(L)'
;MAAKHVEISDIAAKNLVENAVELGFVEKVENPVVLTTPFFPSKIGGKPAWLALTGLPSQILCKNCEKQMVFLLQVYVPSEDEKSSSYHRTVFVFCCRNGACYTLNCNKCFTAFRCQLTRENEFYPTNFSFQEQDKIFQEFKDRKAGVGSGWTKLCKVCGCRGGKLCGKCHGVHYCSKEHQAVDWKTGHKLVCGTGGQNTNQAGRW
;
A
#
# COMPACT_ATOMS: atom_id res chain seq x y z
N MET A 1 0.76 -1.76 11.96
CA MET A 1 0.81 -0.71 12.98
C MET A 1 0.61 0.64 12.29
N ALA A 2 -0.10 1.59 12.89
CA ALA A 2 -0.40 2.93 12.34
C ALA A 2 0.21 4.04 13.21
N ALA A 3 0.34 5.25 12.66
CA ALA A 3 0.72 6.46 13.38
C ALA A 3 -0.49 7.40 13.51
N LYS A 4 -0.71 7.97 14.70
CA LYS A 4 -1.79 8.95 15.01
C LYS A 4 -1.20 10.34 15.30
N HIS A 5 -2.05 11.35 15.11
CA HIS A 5 -1.76 12.80 15.17
C HIS A 5 -2.20 13.40 16.53
N VAL A 6 -1.50 14.44 16.99
CA VAL A 6 -1.86 15.25 18.17
C VAL A 6 -1.68 16.73 17.79
N GLU A 7 -2.75 17.53 17.83
CA GLU A 7 -2.66 18.98 17.71
C GLU A 7 -2.43 19.63 19.08
N ILE A 8 -1.51 20.58 19.15
CA ILE A 8 -1.33 21.48 20.30
C ILE A 8 -1.99 22.81 19.93
N SER A 9 -3.02 23.19 20.68
CA SER A 9 -3.68 24.49 20.58
C SER A 9 -2.80 25.61 21.12
N ASP A 10 -2.62 26.70 20.37
CA ASP A 10 -2.99 28.07 20.79
C ASP A 10 -2.49 29.15 19.81
N ILE A 11 -3.32 30.19 19.72
CA ILE A 11 -3.46 31.19 18.64
C ILE A 11 -2.24 32.13 18.42
N ALA A 12 -1.11 31.92 19.11
CA ALA A 12 0.11 32.71 18.96
C ALA A 12 1.15 32.14 17.97
N ALA A 13 0.98 30.91 17.47
CA ALA A 13 2.02 30.18 16.73
C ALA A 13 2.06 30.40 15.20
N LYS A 14 1.23 31.29 14.63
CA LYS A 14 1.04 31.41 13.17
C LYS A 14 2.29 31.81 12.35
N ASN A 15 3.39 32.24 13.00
CA ASN A 15 4.65 32.58 12.33
C ASN A 15 5.82 31.62 12.63
N LEU A 16 5.57 30.45 13.24
CA LEU A 16 6.62 29.45 13.56
C LEU A 16 6.49 28.14 12.76
N VAL A 17 5.49 27.99 11.89
CA VAL A 17 5.11 26.71 11.27
C VAL A 17 5.63 26.54 9.83
N GLU A 18 6.77 27.13 9.46
CA GLU A 18 7.39 26.81 8.15
C GLU A 18 8.30 25.57 8.21
N ASN A 19 8.64 25.07 9.40
CA ASN A 19 9.55 23.91 9.57
C ASN A 19 9.15 23.00 10.76
N ALA A 20 7.87 22.89 11.08
CA ALA A 20 7.44 21.98 12.13
C ALA A 20 7.72 20.52 11.72
N VAL A 21 8.46 19.79 12.57
CA VAL A 21 8.72 18.36 12.36
C VAL A 21 7.60 17.57 13.01
N GLU A 22 6.84 16.83 12.20
CA GLU A 22 5.87 15.87 12.71
C GLU A 22 6.54 14.56 13.10
N LEU A 23 6.19 14.04 14.28
CA LEU A 23 6.64 12.74 14.76
C LEU A 23 5.48 11.75 14.74
N GLY A 24 5.74 10.55 14.21
CA GLY A 24 4.79 9.44 14.22
C GLY A 24 5.26 8.30 15.11
N PHE A 25 4.35 7.74 15.90
CA PHE A 25 4.60 6.55 16.71
C PHE A 25 3.95 5.31 16.09
N VAL A 26 4.48 4.14 16.43
CA VAL A 26 4.03 2.88 15.87
C VAL A 26 3.03 2.24 16.84
N GLU A 27 1.75 2.20 16.45
CA GLU A 27 0.68 1.63 17.29
C GLU A 27 -0.01 0.43 16.66
N LYS A 28 -0.50 -0.49 17.47
CA LYS A 28 -1.41 -1.54 16.99
C LYS A 28 -2.73 -0.90 16.58
N VAL A 29 -3.32 -1.43 15.52
CA VAL A 29 -4.60 -0.97 15.00
C VAL A 29 -5.64 -2.02 15.32
N GLU A 30 -6.78 -1.59 15.89
CA GLU A 30 -7.89 -2.48 16.22
C GLU A 30 -8.58 -3.03 14.98
N ASN A 31 -8.87 -2.17 14.00
CA ASN A 31 -9.48 -2.55 12.73
C ASN A 31 -8.47 -2.45 11.57
N PRO A 32 -7.93 -3.57 11.04
CA PRO A 32 -6.95 -3.56 9.96
C PRO A 32 -7.46 -2.96 8.64
N VAL A 33 -8.77 -2.76 8.46
CA VAL A 33 -9.35 -2.16 7.25
C VAL A 33 -8.79 -0.75 7.02
N VAL A 34 -8.51 0.02 8.07
CA VAL A 34 -7.91 1.36 7.95
C VAL A 34 -6.47 1.34 7.41
N LEU A 35 -5.84 0.16 7.34
CA LEU A 35 -4.51 -0.03 6.74
C LEU A 35 -4.58 -0.35 5.23
N THR A 36 -5.75 -0.18 4.63
CA THR A 36 -5.98 -0.40 3.19
C THR A 36 -6.03 0.92 2.42
N THR A 37 -5.81 0.81 1.12
CA THR A 37 -5.78 1.90 0.14
C THR A 37 -6.80 3.04 0.34
N PRO A 38 -8.12 2.78 0.51
CA PRO A 38 -9.10 3.87 0.62
C PRO A 38 -8.96 4.77 1.86
N PHE A 39 -8.13 4.39 2.84
CA PHE A 39 -7.93 5.13 4.09
C PHE A 39 -6.56 5.83 4.16
N PHE A 40 -5.80 5.87 3.06
CA PHE A 40 -4.53 6.59 2.94
C PHE A 40 -3.55 6.37 4.12
N PRO A 41 -3.22 5.12 4.48
CA PRO A 41 -2.51 4.85 5.72
C PRO A 41 -1.04 5.25 5.66
N SER A 42 -0.53 5.74 6.78
CA SER A 42 0.89 5.64 7.15
C SER A 42 1.10 4.35 7.96
N LYS A 43 1.97 3.44 7.49
CA LYS A 43 2.14 2.12 8.11
C LYS A 43 3.49 1.47 7.83
N ILE A 44 3.84 0.51 8.68
CA ILE A 44 5.03 -0.34 8.55
C ILE A 44 4.60 -1.79 8.29
N GLY A 45 5.28 -2.44 7.35
CA GLY A 45 5.13 -3.85 7.02
C GLY A 45 3.84 -4.20 6.25
N GLY A 46 3.70 -5.49 5.97
CA GLY A 46 2.61 -6.01 5.15
C GLY A 46 2.78 -5.70 3.67
N LYS A 47 1.68 -5.40 2.98
CA LYS A 47 1.68 -5.01 1.56
C LYS A 47 1.47 -3.51 1.42
N PRO A 48 2.02 -2.87 0.37
CA PRO A 48 1.74 -1.48 0.08
C PRO A 48 0.23 -1.29 -0.16
N ALA A 49 -0.33 -0.28 0.50
CA ALA A 49 -1.62 0.29 0.15
C ALA A 49 -1.36 1.36 -0.91
N TRP A 50 -1.26 0.94 -2.17
CA TRP A 50 -0.94 1.82 -3.30
C TRP A 50 -1.94 2.97 -3.42
N LEU A 51 -1.42 4.17 -3.68
CA LEU A 51 -2.20 5.39 -3.85
C LEU A 51 -2.82 5.45 -5.26
N ALA A 52 -2.03 5.41 -6.32
CA ALA A 52 -2.56 5.17 -7.67
C ALA A 52 -2.78 3.66 -7.88
N LEU A 53 -3.84 3.28 -8.59
CA LEU A 53 -4.19 1.87 -8.82
C LEU A 53 -3.85 1.38 -10.23
N THR A 54 -3.19 2.23 -11.00
CA THR A 54 -2.66 1.96 -12.34
C THR A 54 -1.14 2.21 -12.34
N GLY A 55 -0.44 1.78 -13.40
CA GLY A 55 0.99 2.05 -13.56
C GLY A 55 1.91 1.43 -12.50
N LEU A 56 1.46 0.41 -11.77
CA LEU A 56 2.22 -0.19 -10.68
C LEU A 56 3.43 -1.00 -11.18
N PRO A 57 4.54 -1.04 -10.41
CA PRO A 57 5.71 -1.81 -10.78
C PRO A 57 5.39 -3.30 -10.91
N SER A 58 5.92 -3.96 -11.95
CA SER A 58 5.84 -5.41 -12.09
C SER A 58 6.63 -6.13 -11.00
N GLN A 59 7.86 -5.67 -10.76
CA GLN A 59 8.75 -6.18 -9.73
C GLN A 59 9.56 -5.02 -9.14
N ILE A 60 10.04 -5.20 -7.92
CA ILE A 60 10.91 -4.24 -7.23
C ILE A 60 12.12 -5.04 -6.78
N LEU A 61 13.22 -4.96 -7.52
CA LEU A 61 14.37 -5.83 -7.32
C LEU A 61 15.49 -5.10 -6.57
N CYS A 62 16.21 -5.84 -5.73
CA CYS A 62 17.43 -5.37 -5.10
C CYS A 62 18.50 -5.08 -6.15
N LYS A 63 19.12 -3.91 -6.11
CA LYS A 63 20.20 -3.56 -7.05
C LYS A 63 21.53 -4.28 -6.75
N ASN A 64 21.60 -5.04 -5.65
CA ASN A 64 22.77 -5.85 -5.28
C ASN A 64 22.60 -7.33 -5.61
N CYS A 65 21.47 -7.94 -5.26
CA CYS A 65 21.25 -9.38 -5.43
C CYS A 65 20.14 -9.73 -6.43
N GLU A 66 19.49 -8.72 -7.02
CA GLU A 66 18.42 -8.86 -8.02
C GLU A 66 17.18 -9.63 -7.55
N LYS A 67 17.12 -9.96 -6.25
CA LYS A 67 15.95 -10.58 -5.64
C LYS A 67 14.89 -9.53 -5.35
N GLN A 68 13.65 -9.96 -5.40
CA GLN A 68 12.49 -9.14 -5.06
C GLN A 68 12.60 -8.58 -3.63
N MET A 69 12.50 -7.27 -3.52
CA MET A 69 12.42 -6.53 -2.26
C MET A 69 11.06 -6.72 -1.61
N VAL A 70 11.01 -6.50 -0.30
CA VAL A 70 9.78 -6.47 0.49
C VAL A 70 9.40 -5.04 0.84
N PHE A 71 8.10 -4.83 1.04
CA PHE A 71 7.59 -3.56 1.52
C PHE A 71 8.03 -3.33 2.97
N LEU A 72 8.66 -2.19 3.23
CA LEU A 72 9.10 -1.79 4.55
C LEU A 72 8.07 -0.89 5.21
N LEU A 73 7.73 0.24 4.57
CA LEU A 73 6.78 1.21 5.11
C LEU A 73 6.19 2.10 4.02
N GLN A 74 5.11 2.78 4.36
CA GLN A 74 4.59 3.91 3.61
C GLN A 74 4.22 5.06 4.54
N VAL A 75 4.37 6.27 4.04
CA VAL A 75 3.96 7.50 4.74
C VAL A 75 3.09 8.32 3.81
N TYR A 76 1.87 8.61 4.24
CA TYR A 76 0.95 9.52 3.57
C TYR A 76 1.14 10.94 4.11
N VAL A 77 1.28 11.91 3.21
CA VAL A 77 1.61 13.31 3.51
C VAL A 77 0.76 14.22 2.62
N PRO A 78 -0.50 14.51 2.99
CA PRO A 78 -1.35 15.34 2.17
C PRO A 78 -0.79 16.76 2.01
N SER A 79 -1.26 17.48 0.98
CA SER A 79 -1.05 18.93 0.85
C SER A 79 -2.19 19.67 1.57
N GLU A 80 -1.86 20.78 2.23
CA GLU A 80 -2.88 21.70 2.75
C GLU A 80 -3.59 22.47 1.61
N ASP A 81 -2.87 22.71 0.51
CA ASP A 81 -3.47 23.28 -0.70
C ASP A 81 -4.31 22.24 -1.46
N GLU A 82 -5.64 22.37 -1.39
CA GLU A 82 -6.60 21.51 -2.10
C GLU A 82 -6.43 21.51 -3.63
N LYS A 83 -5.86 22.58 -4.20
CA LYS A 83 -5.63 22.70 -5.65
C LYS A 83 -4.29 22.11 -6.08
N SER A 84 -3.50 21.60 -5.14
CA SER A 84 -2.21 20.98 -5.42
C SER A 84 -2.37 19.75 -6.31
N SER A 85 -1.56 19.68 -7.36
CA SER A 85 -1.40 18.45 -8.17
C SER A 85 -0.81 17.28 -7.40
N SER A 86 -0.35 17.53 -6.17
CA SER A 86 0.18 16.54 -5.24
C SER A 86 -0.57 16.51 -3.90
N TYR A 87 -1.87 16.81 -3.93
CA TYR A 87 -2.73 16.80 -2.76
C TYR A 87 -2.65 15.50 -1.98
N HIS A 88 -2.85 14.37 -2.63
CA HIS A 88 -2.50 13.09 -2.04
C HIS A 88 -1.04 12.79 -2.38
N ARG A 89 -0.21 12.55 -1.37
CA ARG A 89 1.20 12.15 -1.56
C ARG A 89 1.51 10.97 -0.67
N THR A 90 2.08 9.93 -1.24
CA THR A 90 2.58 8.79 -0.45
C THR A 90 3.98 8.45 -0.89
N VAL A 91 4.86 8.28 0.09
CA VAL A 91 6.18 7.67 -0.11
C VAL A 91 6.09 6.21 0.30
N PHE A 92 6.49 5.30 -0.59
CA PHE A 92 6.61 3.88 -0.33
C PHE A 92 8.08 3.50 -0.28
N VAL A 93 8.48 2.75 0.74
CA VAL A 93 9.86 2.28 0.90
C VAL A 93 9.88 0.75 0.89
N PHE A 94 10.81 0.20 0.12
CA PHE A 94 11.06 -1.22 -0.02
C PHE A 94 12.51 -1.51 0.36
N CYS A 95 12.76 -2.70 0.92
CA CYS A 95 14.09 -3.13 1.33
C CYS A 95 14.39 -4.58 0.93
N CYS A 96 15.68 -4.89 0.77
CA CYS A 96 16.15 -6.23 0.54
C CYS A 96 16.11 -7.04 1.85
N ARG A 97 15.73 -8.32 1.77
CA ARG A 97 15.80 -9.24 2.93
C ARG A 97 17.17 -9.86 3.16
N ASN A 98 18.08 -9.76 2.19
CA ASN A 98 19.41 -10.33 2.32
C ASN A 98 20.31 -9.38 3.13
N GLY A 99 20.67 -9.78 4.36
CA GLY A 99 21.54 -9.00 5.24
C GLY A 99 22.89 -8.66 4.61
N ALA A 100 23.43 -9.54 3.76
CA ALA A 100 24.69 -9.28 3.05
C ALA A 100 24.60 -8.13 2.02
N CYS A 101 23.39 -7.69 1.64
CA CYS A 101 23.22 -6.55 0.75
C CYS A 101 23.34 -5.20 1.46
N TYR A 102 23.40 -5.16 2.79
CA TYR A 102 23.52 -3.95 3.58
C TYR A 102 25.00 -3.65 3.80
N THR A 103 25.53 -2.71 3.03
CA THR A 103 26.90 -2.23 3.16
C THR A 103 26.89 -0.77 3.58
N LEU A 104 27.95 -0.35 4.28
CA LEU A 104 28.10 1.02 4.75
C LEU A 104 27.98 2.01 3.57
N ASN A 105 27.25 3.11 3.78
CA ASN A 105 27.06 4.18 2.80
C ASN A 105 26.50 3.72 1.44
N CYS A 106 25.67 2.68 1.42
CA CYS A 106 25.06 2.14 0.20
C CYS A 106 23.54 1.97 0.35
N ASN A 107 22.78 2.58 -0.55
CA ASN A 107 21.31 2.50 -0.57
C ASN A 107 20.75 1.52 -1.61
N LYS A 108 21.60 0.73 -2.29
CA LYS A 108 21.20 -0.20 -3.35
C LYS A 108 20.24 -1.31 -2.88
N CYS A 109 20.23 -1.60 -1.58
CA CYS A 109 19.30 -2.53 -0.96
C CYS A 109 17.94 -1.91 -0.60
N PHE A 110 17.75 -0.61 -0.86
CA PHE A 110 16.47 0.09 -0.69
C PHE A 110 15.95 0.63 -2.03
N THR A 111 14.64 0.77 -2.13
CA THR A 111 13.99 1.49 -3.23
C THR A 111 12.84 2.29 -2.65
N ALA A 112 12.74 3.57 -3.03
CA ALA A 112 11.63 4.43 -2.65
C ALA A 112 10.85 4.86 -3.90
N PHE A 113 9.53 4.90 -3.78
CA PHE A 113 8.64 5.45 -4.78
C PHE A 113 7.85 6.61 -4.17
N ARG A 114 7.72 7.70 -4.92
CA ARG A 114 6.77 8.76 -4.64
C ARG A 114 5.57 8.56 -5.56
N CYS A 115 4.37 8.51 -4.98
CA CYS A 115 3.12 8.53 -5.71
C CYS A 115 2.33 9.77 -5.30
N GLN A 116 1.70 10.43 -6.27
CA GLN A 116 0.94 11.64 -6.01
C GLN A 116 -0.29 11.73 -6.91
N LEU A 117 -1.37 12.30 -6.37
CA LEU A 117 -2.63 12.55 -7.06
C LEU A 117 -3.19 13.91 -6.64
N THR A 118 -3.98 14.51 -7.51
CA THR A 118 -4.90 15.62 -7.18
C THR A 118 -5.99 15.16 -6.21
N ARG A 119 -6.60 16.12 -5.50
CA ARG A 119 -7.73 15.86 -4.59
C ARG A 119 -8.88 15.15 -5.30
N GLU A 120 -9.29 15.69 -6.44
CA GLU A 120 -10.22 15.04 -7.36
C GLU A 120 -9.43 14.09 -8.28
N ASN A 121 -9.76 12.81 -8.26
CA ASN A 121 -9.10 11.80 -9.08
C ASN A 121 -10.04 10.61 -9.35
N GLU A 122 -9.62 9.73 -10.27
CA GLU A 122 -10.43 8.58 -10.70
C GLU A 122 -10.55 7.45 -9.64
N PHE A 123 -9.64 7.40 -8.66
CA PHE A 123 -9.55 6.29 -7.71
C PHE A 123 -10.38 6.51 -6.45
N TYR A 124 -10.45 7.76 -5.99
CA TYR A 124 -11.04 8.10 -4.70
C TYR A 124 -12.16 9.14 -4.83
N PRO A 125 -13.27 8.96 -4.11
CA PRO A 125 -14.27 10.00 -3.86
C PRO A 125 -13.65 11.25 -3.21
N THR A 126 -14.18 12.43 -3.56
CA THR A 126 -13.69 13.73 -3.06
C THR A 126 -14.22 14.09 -1.67
N ASN A 127 -15.42 13.61 -1.32
CA ASN A 127 -16.12 13.97 -0.09
C ASN A 127 -16.21 12.77 0.83
N PHE A 128 -15.44 12.79 1.91
CA PHE A 128 -15.45 11.74 2.92
C PHE A 128 -15.63 12.34 4.31
N SER A 129 -16.56 11.77 5.07
CA SER A 129 -16.50 11.83 6.53
C SER A 129 -15.82 10.55 7.02
N PHE A 130 -14.77 10.67 7.84
CA PHE A 130 -14.09 9.49 8.44
C PHE A 130 -15.01 8.68 9.38
N GLN A 131 -16.19 9.22 9.72
CA GLN A 131 -17.22 8.57 10.50
C GLN A 131 -17.95 7.46 9.72
N GLU A 132 -17.81 7.41 8.39
CA GLU A 132 -18.54 6.49 7.52
C GLU A 132 -17.64 5.46 6.83
N GLN A 133 -16.68 4.90 7.57
CA GLN A 133 -15.65 3.99 7.02
C GLN A 133 -16.23 2.84 6.17
N ASP A 134 -17.35 2.26 6.58
CA ASP A 134 -17.99 1.17 5.83
C ASP A 134 -18.49 1.62 4.46
N LYS A 135 -19.04 2.85 4.36
CA LYS A 135 -19.48 3.43 3.09
C LYS A 135 -18.30 3.69 2.16
N ILE A 136 -17.22 4.27 2.70
CA ILE A 136 -15.96 4.49 1.97
C ILE A 136 -15.45 3.17 1.38
N PHE A 137 -15.40 2.14 2.20
CA PHE A 137 -14.86 0.85 1.80
C PHE A 137 -15.75 0.16 0.77
N GLN A 138 -17.07 0.27 0.92
CA GLN A 138 -18.02 -0.30 -0.04
C GLN A 138 -17.95 0.42 -1.39
N GLU A 139 -17.97 1.75 -1.41
CA GLU A 139 -17.87 2.53 -2.65
C GLU A 139 -16.55 2.25 -3.38
N PHE A 140 -15.44 2.14 -2.64
CA PHE A 140 -14.15 1.77 -3.21
C PHE A 140 -14.18 0.38 -3.87
N LYS A 141 -14.85 -0.60 -3.24
CA LYS A 141 -15.03 -1.93 -3.84
C LYS A 141 -15.89 -1.88 -5.09
N ASP A 142 -16.97 -1.11 -5.07
CA ASP A 142 -17.89 -0.99 -6.20
C ASP A 142 -17.18 -0.36 -7.40
N ARG A 143 -16.39 0.72 -7.18
CA ARG A 143 -15.51 1.31 -8.21
C ARG A 143 -14.48 0.31 -8.76
N LYS A 144 -13.89 -0.50 -7.87
CA LYS A 144 -12.94 -1.55 -8.26
C LYS A 144 -13.58 -2.65 -9.12
N ALA A 145 -14.79 -3.04 -8.76
CA ALA A 145 -15.56 -4.08 -9.41
C ALA A 145 -16.25 -3.59 -10.70
N GLY A 146 -16.45 -2.29 -10.84
CA GLY A 146 -16.99 -1.64 -12.02
C GLY A 146 -16.32 -2.12 -13.30
N VAL A 147 -17.14 -2.49 -14.28
CA VAL A 147 -16.70 -2.91 -15.61
C VAL A 147 -15.85 -1.78 -16.20
N GLY A 148 -14.61 -2.10 -16.59
CA GLY A 148 -13.70 -1.11 -17.19
C GLY A 148 -12.87 -0.29 -16.21
N SER A 149 -12.85 -0.60 -14.90
CA SER A 149 -12.03 0.16 -13.94
C SER A 149 -10.54 0.23 -14.30
N GLY A 150 -10.02 -0.74 -15.06
CA GLY A 150 -8.61 -0.75 -15.49
C GLY A 150 -7.61 -0.90 -14.33
N TRP A 151 -8.09 -1.10 -13.10
CA TRP A 151 -7.23 -1.15 -11.92
C TRP A 151 -6.36 -2.40 -11.91
N THR A 152 -5.12 -2.19 -11.52
CA THR A 152 -4.08 -3.21 -11.53
C THR A 152 -4.41 -4.32 -10.55
N LYS A 153 -4.45 -5.56 -11.04
CA LYS A 153 -4.52 -6.74 -10.18
C LYS A 153 -3.18 -6.91 -9.47
N LEU A 154 -3.22 -7.16 -8.16
CA LEU A 154 -2.02 -7.17 -7.32
C LEU A 154 -1.51 -8.59 -7.08
N CYS A 155 -0.20 -8.73 -6.99
CA CYS A 155 0.45 -9.96 -6.56
C CYS A 155 0.01 -10.31 -5.13
N LYS A 156 -0.46 -11.54 -4.93
CA LYS A 156 -0.88 -12.06 -3.62
C LYS A 156 0.24 -12.06 -2.58
N VAL A 157 1.51 -12.06 -2.98
CA VAL A 157 2.65 -12.07 -2.06
C VAL A 157 3.11 -10.65 -1.73
N CYS A 158 3.58 -9.88 -2.72
CA CYS A 158 4.23 -8.58 -2.46
C CYS A 158 3.36 -7.34 -2.74
N GLY A 159 2.20 -7.48 -3.39
CA GLY A 159 1.37 -6.35 -3.78
C GLY A 159 1.83 -5.57 -5.02
N CYS A 160 2.93 -5.95 -5.69
CA CYS A 160 3.29 -5.42 -7.03
C CYS A 160 2.25 -5.82 -8.10
N ARG A 161 2.37 -5.35 -9.34
CA ARG A 161 1.48 -5.74 -10.45
C ARG A 161 1.51 -7.26 -10.69
N GLY A 162 0.37 -7.89 -10.51
CA GLY A 162 0.13 -9.33 -10.63
C GLY A 162 -0.25 -9.75 -12.05
N GLY A 163 0.69 -9.66 -12.99
CA GLY A 163 0.46 -9.99 -14.40
C GLY A 163 0.28 -11.48 -14.72
N LYS A 164 0.56 -12.39 -13.77
CA LYS A 164 0.45 -13.85 -13.95
C LYS A 164 -0.68 -14.40 -13.09
N LEU A 165 -1.40 -15.39 -13.60
CA LEU A 165 -2.46 -16.09 -12.87
C LEU A 165 -1.96 -17.45 -12.37
N CYS A 166 -2.55 -17.94 -11.27
CA CYS A 166 -2.41 -19.35 -10.92
C CYS A 166 -2.93 -20.23 -12.06
N GLY A 167 -2.08 -21.05 -12.67
CA GLY A 167 -2.46 -21.91 -13.80
C GLY A 167 -3.46 -23.03 -13.46
N LYS A 168 -3.83 -23.22 -12.18
CA LYS A 168 -4.85 -24.20 -11.77
C LYS A 168 -6.21 -23.54 -11.50
N CYS A 169 -6.27 -22.54 -10.61
CA CYS A 169 -7.56 -21.94 -10.23
C CYS A 169 -7.90 -20.65 -10.98
N HIS A 170 -6.91 -19.99 -11.61
CA HIS A 170 -7.05 -18.71 -12.30
C HIS A 170 -7.63 -17.56 -11.42
N GLY A 171 -7.73 -17.76 -10.10
CA GLY A 171 -8.34 -16.81 -9.16
C GLY A 171 -7.33 -15.97 -8.36
N VAL A 172 -6.03 -16.26 -8.48
CA VAL A 172 -4.97 -15.56 -7.73
C VAL A 172 -3.92 -15.04 -8.70
N HIS A 173 -3.48 -13.80 -8.46
CA HIS A 173 -2.49 -13.10 -9.28
C HIS A 173 -1.10 -13.06 -8.62
N TYR A 174 -0.06 -13.14 -9.45
CA TYR A 174 1.35 -13.07 -9.05
C TYR A 174 2.14 -12.20 -10.00
N CYS A 175 3.19 -11.53 -9.50
CA CYS A 175 4.13 -10.84 -10.37
C CYS A 175 5.14 -11.81 -11.01
N SER A 176 5.40 -12.95 -10.37
CA SER A 176 6.46 -13.87 -10.79
C SER A 176 6.14 -15.32 -10.43
N LYS A 177 6.87 -16.26 -11.04
CA LYS A 177 6.71 -17.69 -10.74
C LYS A 177 7.21 -18.01 -9.33
N GLU A 178 8.24 -17.29 -8.89
CA GLU A 178 8.83 -17.41 -7.56
C GLU A 178 7.78 -17.07 -6.48
N HIS A 179 7.03 -15.98 -6.66
CA HIS A 179 5.95 -15.63 -5.73
C HIS A 179 4.77 -16.60 -5.76
N GLN A 180 4.43 -17.16 -6.93
CA GLN A 180 3.46 -18.25 -6.97
C GLN A 180 3.95 -19.46 -6.17
N ALA A 181 5.23 -19.83 -6.30
CA ALA A 181 5.81 -20.95 -5.56
C ALA A 181 5.86 -20.69 -4.04
N VAL A 182 6.13 -19.45 -3.62
CA VAL A 182 6.06 -19.05 -2.20
C VAL A 182 4.64 -19.23 -1.68
N ASP A 183 3.64 -18.62 -2.32
CA ASP A 183 2.23 -18.70 -1.89
C ASP A 183 1.71 -20.14 -1.88
N TRP A 184 2.11 -20.95 -2.87
CA TRP A 184 1.80 -22.37 -2.96
C TRP A 184 2.27 -23.13 -1.72
N LYS A 185 3.52 -22.91 -1.30
CA LYS A 185 4.12 -23.54 -0.13
C LYS A 185 3.51 -23.05 1.19
N THR A 186 3.10 -21.78 1.26
CA THR A 186 2.60 -21.16 2.50
C THR A 186 1.10 -21.34 2.73
N GLY A 187 0.34 -21.83 1.74
CA GLY A 187 -1.06 -22.21 1.99
C GLY A 187 -1.94 -22.32 0.76
N HIS A 188 -1.59 -21.69 -0.37
CA HIS A 188 -2.46 -21.69 -1.54
C HIS A 188 -2.76 -23.10 -2.05
N LYS A 189 -1.81 -24.04 -1.93
CA LYS A 189 -2.01 -25.47 -2.30
C LYS A 189 -3.26 -26.08 -1.66
N LEU A 190 -3.59 -25.69 -0.42
CA LEU A 190 -4.71 -26.26 0.35
C LEU A 190 -6.08 -25.77 -0.12
N VAL A 191 -6.14 -24.58 -0.74
CA VAL A 191 -7.38 -23.91 -1.15
C VAL A 191 -7.49 -23.75 -2.68
N CYS A 192 -6.50 -24.22 -3.44
CA CYS A 192 -6.44 -24.00 -4.87
C CYS A 192 -7.43 -24.90 -5.62
N GLY A 193 -8.49 -24.28 -6.16
CA GLY A 193 -9.50 -24.93 -7.00
C GLY A 193 -10.73 -25.42 -6.23
N THR A 194 -10.87 -25.10 -4.94
CA THR A 194 -11.97 -25.58 -4.10
C THR A 194 -13.28 -24.80 -4.24
N GLY A 195 -13.47 -24.01 -5.31
CA GLY A 195 -14.62 -23.11 -5.45
C GLY A 195 -14.54 -21.96 -4.45
N GLY A 196 -14.36 -20.74 -4.93
CA GLY A 196 -14.07 -19.58 -4.08
C GLY A 196 -15.17 -19.30 -3.06
N GLN A 197 -14.98 -19.74 -1.81
CA GLN A 197 -15.37 -18.86 -0.72
C GLN A 197 -14.31 -17.77 -0.65
N ASN A 198 -14.77 -16.54 -0.89
CA ASN A 198 -14.06 -15.31 -0.56
C ASN A 198 -13.66 -15.39 0.91
N THR A 199 -12.50 -15.96 1.20
CA THR A 199 -11.84 -15.72 2.46
C THR A 199 -11.35 -14.28 2.38
N ASN A 200 -12.24 -13.36 2.76
CA ASN A 200 -11.85 -12.21 3.57
C ASN A 200 -11.21 -12.73 4.86
N GLN A 201 -10.13 -13.50 4.75
CA GLN A 201 -9.16 -13.61 5.82
C GLN A 201 -8.42 -12.29 5.73
N ALA A 202 -8.90 -11.34 6.56
CA ALA A 202 -8.09 -10.27 7.10
C ALA A 202 -6.67 -10.80 7.24
N GLY A 203 -5.75 -10.16 6.50
CA GLY A 203 -4.40 -10.65 6.31
C GLY A 203 -3.82 -11.04 7.65
N ARG A 204 -3.47 -12.31 7.80
CA ARG A 204 -2.44 -12.69 8.74
C ARG A 204 -1.16 -12.09 8.18
N TRP A 205 -0.80 -10.95 8.75
CA TRP A 205 0.37 -10.15 8.41
C TRP A 205 1.65 -10.94 8.64
#